data_AF-A0A957UUI1-F1
#
_entry.id   AF-A0A957UUI1-F1
#
_cell.length_a   1.000
_cell.length_b   1.000
_cell.length_c   1.000
_cell.angle_alpha   90.00
_cell.angle_beta   90.00
_cell.angle_gamma   90.00
#
_symmetry.space_group_name_H-M   'P 1'
#
loop_
_entity.id
_entity.type
_entity.pdbx_description
1 polymer ?
#
loop_
_entity_poly.entity_id
_entity_poly.type
_entity_poly.pdbx_seq_one_letter_code
_entity_poly.pdbx_strand_id
1 'polypeptide(L)'
;IGRPQWDPIYEMIDAPPLSNTPAPRQGLPGPLQQTPDLDAWIRINADETITVFTGKVEIGQGIKTAVAQLAAEELDVALSRIRVVAVDTELSPDEGTTAGSMSVENSGSSVRQAAAEARHHLLNLAHEELEAECTPGALAVEDGLITDLLSGRQTSYWTLFGGQRFGRPITGTVHPKRFDAHNLVGQAAKRLDL
;
A
#
# COMPACT_ATOMS: atom_id res chain seq x y z
N ILE A 1 -43.50 -3.77 -41.91
CA ILE A 1 -43.81 -3.55 -40.47
C ILE A 1 -42.49 -3.20 -39.81
N GLY A 2 -42.24 -1.90 -39.63
CA GLY A 2 -40.97 -1.34 -39.18
C GLY A 2 -40.86 -1.30 -37.66
N ARG A 3 -39.66 -1.54 -37.14
CA ARG A 3 -39.30 -1.17 -35.77
C ARG A 3 -38.68 0.23 -35.80
N PRO A 4 -38.98 1.11 -34.82
CA PRO A 4 -38.42 2.44 -34.79
C PRO A 4 -36.94 2.38 -34.41
N GLN A 5 -36.12 3.10 -35.17
CA GLN A 5 -34.70 3.32 -34.90
C GLN A 5 -34.59 4.44 -33.86
N TRP A 6 -34.05 4.15 -32.70
CA TRP A 6 -33.64 5.15 -31.71
C TRP A 6 -32.18 5.49 -31.98
N ASP A 7 -31.90 6.74 -32.34
CA ASP A 7 -30.53 7.28 -32.37
C ASP A 7 -30.18 7.85 -30.99
N PRO A 8 -29.13 7.34 -30.31
CA PRO A 8 -28.65 7.95 -29.09
C PRO A 8 -27.83 9.22 -29.41
N ILE A 9 -28.09 10.29 -28.65
CA ILE A 9 -27.51 11.63 -28.76
C ILE A 9 -26.11 11.78 -28.14
N TYR A 10 -25.31 10.70 -28.07
CA TYR A 10 -23.94 10.77 -27.58
C TYR A 10 -22.97 9.92 -28.40
N GLU A 11 -21.75 10.43 -28.55
CA GLU A 11 -20.65 9.84 -29.31
C GLU A 11 -19.97 8.73 -28.49
N MET A 12 -20.03 7.49 -29.00
CA MET A 12 -19.24 6.37 -28.47
C MET A 12 -17.84 6.47 -29.07
N ILE A 13 -16.89 6.98 -28.28
CA ILE A 13 -15.48 6.93 -28.64
C ILE A 13 -14.95 5.57 -28.18
N ASP A 14 -14.55 4.71 -29.11
CA ASP A 14 -13.83 3.47 -28.77
C ASP A 14 -12.56 3.84 -27.99
N ALA A 15 -12.40 3.26 -26.80
CA ALA A 15 -11.15 3.37 -26.07
C ALA A 15 -10.02 2.81 -26.95
N PRO A 16 -8.90 3.54 -27.12
CA PRO A 16 -7.80 3.04 -27.94
C PRO A 16 -7.31 1.70 -27.37
N PRO A 17 -6.88 0.75 -28.21
CA PRO A 17 -6.36 -0.52 -27.73
C PRO A 17 -5.18 -0.25 -26.79
N LEU A 18 -5.23 -0.85 -25.59
CA LEU A 18 -4.14 -0.82 -24.63
C LEU A 18 -2.97 -1.68 -25.14
N SER A 19 -2.26 -1.19 -26.14
CA SER A 19 -1.01 -1.75 -26.63
C SER A 19 0.15 -1.03 -25.95
N ASN A 20 0.35 -1.32 -24.65
CA ASN A 20 1.66 -1.14 -24.05
C ASN A 20 1.79 -2.03 -22.83
N THR A 21 2.16 -3.30 -23.03
CA THR A 21 2.70 -4.13 -21.95
C THR A 21 4.06 -3.52 -21.57
N PRO A 22 4.24 -2.87 -20.42
CA PRO A 22 5.58 -2.50 -19.99
C PRO A 22 6.39 -3.78 -19.83
N ALA A 23 7.66 -3.75 -20.27
CA ALA A 23 8.57 -4.87 -20.09
C ALA A 23 8.61 -5.27 -18.60
N PRO A 24 8.67 -6.58 -18.28
CA PRO A 24 8.70 -7.03 -16.90
C PRO A 24 9.90 -6.41 -16.18
N ARG A 25 9.63 -5.61 -15.14
CA ARG A 25 10.66 -5.10 -14.23
C ARG A 25 11.10 -6.24 -13.32
N GLN A 26 12.22 -6.85 -13.68
CA GLN A 26 12.87 -7.93 -12.93
C GLN A 26 13.00 -7.56 -11.44
N GLY A 27 12.43 -8.37 -10.53
CA GLY A 27 12.60 -8.22 -9.08
C GLY A 27 11.34 -7.90 -8.25
N LEU A 28 10.20 -7.56 -8.87
CA LEU A 28 8.96 -7.27 -8.16
C LEU A 28 8.02 -8.50 -8.05
N PRO A 29 7.31 -8.70 -6.92
CA PRO A 29 6.17 -9.62 -6.84
C PRO A 29 5.16 -9.38 -7.98
N GLY A 30 4.57 -10.46 -8.51
CA GLY A 30 3.73 -10.42 -9.72
C GLY A 30 2.69 -9.28 -9.80
N PRO A 31 1.87 -9.05 -8.76
CA PRO A 31 0.87 -7.98 -8.77
C PRO A 31 1.43 -6.56 -8.95
N LEU A 32 2.64 -6.31 -8.44
CA LEU A 32 3.31 -5.01 -8.54
C LEU A 32 3.87 -4.73 -9.93
N GLN A 33 4.06 -5.77 -10.75
CA GLN A 33 4.44 -5.60 -12.15
C GLN A 33 3.26 -5.09 -12.98
N GLN A 34 2.02 -5.39 -12.58
CA GLN A 34 0.80 -4.98 -13.28
C GLN A 34 0.26 -3.64 -12.77
N THR A 35 0.31 -3.41 -11.45
CA THR A 35 -0.11 -2.14 -10.85
C THR A 35 1.01 -1.58 -9.97
N PRO A 36 1.99 -0.91 -10.56
CA PRO A 36 3.09 -0.35 -9.82
C PRO A 36 2.75 0.98 -9.13
N ASP A 37 1.54 1.52 -9.26
CA ASP A 37 1.19 2.80 -8.62
C ASP A 37 1.03 2.62 -7.11
N LEU A 38 1.83 3.34 -6.30
CA LEU A 38 1.79 3.22 -4.84
C LEU A 38 0.42 3.61 -4.25
N ASP A 39 -0.26 4.58 -4.87
CA ASP A 39 -1.59 5.04 -4.44
C ASP A 39 -2.66 3.94 -4.58
N ALA A 40 -2.42 2.93 -5.41
CA ALA A 40 -3.31 1.78 -5.56
C ALA A 40 -3.20 0.76 -4.41
N TRP A 41 -2.20 0.91 -3.54
CA TRP A 41 -1.91 -0.02 -2.44
C TRP A 41 -2.03 0.60 -1.07
N ILE A 42 -1.58 1.86 -0.90
CA ILE A 42 -1.50 2.51 0.41
C ILE A 42 -1.95 3.95 0.32
N ARG A 43 -2.73 4.37 1.32
CA ARG A 43 -3.10 5.78 1.54
C ARG A 43 -2.93 6.17 2.99
N ILE A 44 -2.23 7.28 3.22
CA ILE A 44 -2.15 7.93 4.53
C ILE A 44 -3.36 8.87 4.66
N ASN A 45 -4.23 8.62 5.64
CA ASN A 45 -5.44 9.41 5.85
C ASN A 45 -5.16 10.54 6.84
N ALA A 46 -5.94 11.62 6.74
CA ALA A 46 -5.85 12.76 7.65
C ALA A 46 -6.38 12.47 9.06
N ASP A 47 -7.15 11.39 9.24
CA ASP A 47 -7.67 10.93 10.54
C ASP A 47 -6.69 10.02 11.30
N GLU A 48 -5.39 10.16 11.01
CA GLU A 48 -4.30 9.37 11.58
C GLU A 48 -4.48 7.86 11.40
N THR A 49 -5.02 7.44 10.26
CA THR A 49 -5.12 6.04 9.86
C THR A 49 -4.46 5.80 8.50
N ILE A 50 -4.15 4.54 8.21
CA ILE A 50 -3.58 4.11 6.93
C ILE A 50 -4.54 3.12 6.29
N THR A 51 -4.99 3.43 5.08
CA THR A 51 -5.76 2.49 4.27
C THR A 51 -4.81 1.64 3.45
N VAL A 52 -4.98 0.32 3.54
CA VAL A 52 -4.29 -0.68 2.71
C VAL A 52 -5.32 -1.30 1.77
N PHE A 53 -5.05 -1.24 0.48
CA PHE A 53 -5.89 -1.80 -0.57
C PHE A 53 -5.35 -3.16 -1.02
N THR A 54 -6.25 -4.10 -1.28
CA THR A 54 -5.89 -5.43 -1.80
C THR A 54 -6.82 -5.78 -2.95
N GLY A 55 -6.30 -6.22 -4.09
CA GLY A 55 -7.07 -6.44 -5.32
C GLY A 55 -7.80 -7.78 -5.42
N LYS A 56 -7.86 -8.55 -4.34
CA LYS A 56 -8.47 -9.88 -4.34
C LYS A 56 -9.89 -9.87 -3.76
N VAL A 57 -10.81 -10.30 -4.61
CA VAL A 57 -12.28 -10.36 -4.38
C VAL A 57 -12.67 -11.31 -3.26
N GLU A 58 -11.91 -12.37 -3.00
CA GLU A 58 -12.23 -13.31 -1.93
C GLU A 58 -11.02 -13.57 -1.04
N ILE A 59 -10.93 -12.78 0.02
CA ILE A 59 -9.93 -12.94 1.06
C ILE A 59 -10.68 -13.10 2.39
N GLY A 60 -10.81 -14.34 2.85
CA GLY A 60 -11.40 -14.67 4.15
C GLY A 60 -10.73 -13.91 5.30
N GLN A 61 -11.38 -13.87 6.47
CA GLN A 61 -10.99 -13.02 7.61
C GLN A 61 -9.50 -13.10 8.00
N GLY A 62 -8.87 -14.28 7.93
CA GLY A 62 -7.49 -14.47 8.39
C GLY A 62 -6.40 -13.74 7.58
N ILE A 63 -6.60 -13.55 6.28
CA ILE A 63 -5.60 -12.88 5.44
C ILE A 63 -5.70 -11.36 5.58
N LYS A 64 -6.90 -10.80 5.80
CA LYS A 64 -7.05 -9.36 6.11
C LYS A 64 -6.26 -9.00 7.35
N THR A 65 -6.33 -9.83 8.39
CA THR A 65 -5.54 -9.66 9.62
C THR A 65 -4.05 -9.77 9.34
N ALA A 66 -3.61 -10.77 8.57
CA ALA A 66 -2.19 -10.94 8.24
C ALA A 66 -1.65 -9.74 7.44
N VAL A 67 -2.39 -9.26 6.44
CA VAL A 67 -2.04 -8.08 5.64
C VAL A 67 -1.97 -6.82 6.51
N ALA A 68 -2.94 -6.63 7.41
CA ALA A 68 -2.94 -5.51 8.34
C ALA A 68 -1.71 -5.51 9.26
N GLN A 69 -1.34 -6.69 9.79
CA GLN A 69 -0.15 -6.85 10.63
C GLN A 69 1.14 -6.55 9.87
N LEU A 70 1.27 -7.08 8.64
CA LEU A 70 2.43 -6.84 7.80
C LEU A 70 2.59 -5.35 7.47
N ALA A 71 1.50 -4.67 7.12
CA ALA A 71 1.53 -3.24 6.85
C ALA A 71 1.89 -2.41 8.10
N ALA A 72 1.25 -2.70 9.24
CA ALA A 72 1.50 -2.02 10.51
C ALA A 72 2.99 -2.10 10.92
N GLU A 73 3.54 -3.30 10.83
CA GLU A 73 4.94 -3.60 11.15
C GLU A 73 5.90 -2.89 10.19
N GLU A 74 5.62 -2.95 8.89
CA GLU A 74 6.47 -2.30 7.89
C GLU A 74 6.45 -0.77 8.05
N LEU A 75 5.31 -0.19 8.42
CA LEU A 75 5.11 1.25 8.59
C LEU A 75 5.45 1.79 9.99
N ASP A 76 5.77 0.94 10.98
CA ASP A 76 5.95 1.32 12.39
C ASP A 76 4.73 2.03 12.99
N VAL A 77 3.54 1.48 12.77
CA VAL A 77 2.28 1.99 13.36
C VAL A 77 1.55 0.91 14.16
N ALA A 78 0.71 1.33 15.11
CA ALA A 78 -0.16 0.40 15.81
C ALA A 78 -1.14 -0.26 14.83
N LEU A 79 -1.49 -1.54 15.06
CA LEU A 79 -2.44 -2.26 14.20
C LEU A 79 -3.81 -1.55 14.11
N SER A 80 -4.23 -0.84 15.16
CA SER A 80 -5.45 -0.03 15.20
C SER A 80 -5.44 1.14 14.22
N ARG A 81 -4.28 1.54 13.69
CA ARG A 81 -4.13 2.56 12.66
C ARG A 81 -4.40 2.02 11.26
N ILE A 82 -4.41 0.70 11.05
CA ILE A 82 -4.57 0.09 9.72
C ILE A 82 -6.03 -0.22 9.41
N ARG A 83 -6.48 0.20 8.23
CA ARG A 83 -7.77 -0.15 7.63
C ARG A 83 -7.54 -0.92 6.34
N VAL A 84 -7.91 -2.19 6.30
CA VAL A 84 -7.81 -3.00 5.08
C VAL A 84 -9.12 -2.92 4.30
N VAL A 85 -9.04 -2.43 3.07
CA VAL A 85 -10.18 -2.39 2.14
C VAL A 85 -9.91 -3.41 1.04
N ALA A 86 -10.71 -4.48 1.02
CA ALA A 86 -10.82 -5.35 -0.14
C ALA A 86 -11.72 -4.61 -1.15
N VAL A 87 -11.14 -4.16 -2.26
CA VAL A 87 -11.86 -3.35 -3.23
C VAL A 87 -12.25 -4.22 -4.41
N ASP A 88 -13.55 -4.16 -4.72
CA ASP A 88 -14.18 -4.71 -5.91
C ASP A 88 -13.47 -4.19 -7.18
N THR A 89 -13.50 -5.02 -8.22
CA THR A 89 -12.71 -4.98 -9.47
C THR A 89 -12.71 -3.68 -10.30
N GLU A 90 -13.36 -2.61 -9.85
CA GLU A 90 -13.39 -1.30 -10.54
C GLU A 90 -12.34 -0.30 -10.02
N LEU A 91 -11.74 -0.51 -8.84
CA LEU A 91 -10.83 0.46 -8.19
C LEU A 91 -9.52 -0.15 -7.64
N SER A 92 -9.24 -1.42 -7.93
CA SER A 92 -8.10 -2.18 -7.38
C SER A 92 -7.02 -2.49 -8.42
N PRO A 93 -5.76 -2.72 -7.98
CA PRO A 93 -4.76 -3.44 -8.76
C PRO A 93 -5.30 -4.75 -9.35
N ASP A 94 -5.09 -4.99 -10.65
CA ASP A 94 -5.29 -6.31 -11.23
C ASP A 94 -4.19 -7.25 -10.67
N GLU A 95 -4.59 -8.20 -9.81
CA GLU A 95 -3.68 -9.21 -9.25
C GLU A 95 -3.70 -10.53 -10.04
N GLY A 96 -4.49 -10.63 -11.12
CA GLY A 96 -4.67 -11.85 -11.91
C GLY A 96 -5.42 -12.99 -11.18
N THR A 97 -5.96 -13.96 -11.94
CA THR A 97 -6.63 -15.14 -11.38
C THR A 97 -5.60 -16.15 -10.83
N THR A 98 -5.63 -16.45 -9.53
CA THR A 98 -4.78 -17.50 -8.94
C THR A 98 -5.49 -18.32 -7.87
N ALA A 99 -5.29 -19.65 -7.94
CA ALA A 99 -5.87 -20.64 -7.04
C ALA A 99 -5.19 -20.61 -5.64
N GLY A 100 -6.02 -20.50 -4.59
CA GLY A 100 -5.86 -21.12 -3.26
C GLY A 100 -4.71 -20.70 -2.32
N SER A 101 -3.44 -20.81 -2.74
CA SER A 101 -2.29 -20.68 -1.82
C SER A 101 -1.26 -19.66 -2.29
N MET A 102 -1.03 -19.53 -3.60
CA MET A 102 -0.18 -18.46 -4.17
C MET A 102 -0.77 -17.06 -3.95
N SER A 103 -2.08 -17.01 -3.67
CA SER A 103 -2.85 -15.80 -3.45
C SER A 103 -2.40 -15.04 -2.18
N VAL A 104 -2.13 -15.77 -1.08
CA VAL A 104 -1.72 -15.19 0.20
C VAL A 104 -0.27 -14.71 0.16
N GLU A 105 0.63 -15.51 -0.42
CA GLU A 105 2.05 -15.15 -0.56
C GLU A 105 2.26 -13.95 -1.48
N ASN A 106 1.52 -13.86 -2.59
CA ASN A 106 1.64 -12.75 -3.53
C ASN A 106 1.05 -11.43 -2.98
N SER A 107 -0.07 -11.45 -2.26
CA SER A 107 -0.61 -10.21 -1.67
C SER A 107 0.18 -9.74 -0.45
N GLY A 108 0.63 -10.68 0.39
CA GLY A 108 1.47 -10.34 1.54
C GLY A 108 2.77 -9.68 1.11
N SER A 109 3.51 -10.27 0.16
CA SER A 109 4.75 -9.68 -0.36
C SER A 109 4.52 -8.33 -1.06
N SER A 110 3.42 -8.18 -1.81
CA SER A 110 3.10 -6.92 -2.50
C SER A 110 2.80 -5.79 -1.53
N VAL A 111 1.98 -6.03 -0.50
CA VAL A 111 1.68 -5.04 0.54
C VAL A 111 2.92 -4.66 1.32
N ARG A 112 3.78 -5.62 1.66
CA ARG A 112 5.04 -5.33 2.35
C ARG A 112 5.95 -4.45 1.52
N GLN A 113 6.08 -4.73 0.23
CA GLN A 113 6.88 -3.89 -0.66
C GLN A 113 6.28 -2.48 -0.79
N ALA A 114 4.96 -2.36 -0.98
CA ALA A 114 4.29 -1.07 -1.03
C ALA A 114 4.48 -0.28 0.27
N ALA A 115 4.37 -0.94 1.42
CA ALA A 115 4.53 -0.32 2.73
C ALA A 115 5.97 0.13 2.98
N ALA A 116 6.96 -0.66 2.53
CA ALA A 116 8.36 -0.29 2.60
C ALA A 116 8.65 0.96 1.75
N GLU A 117 8.12 1.03 0.52
CA GLU A 117 8.25 2.20 -0.35
C GLU A 117 7.57 3.44 0.23
N ALA A 118 6.36 3.29 0.78
CA ALA A 118 5.64 4.38 1.44
C ALA A 118 6.43 4.93 2.62
N ARG A 119 6.92 4.05 3.52
CA ARG A 119 7.76 4.45 4.66
C ARG A 119 9.03 5.14 4.18
N HIS A 120 9.72 4.58 3.21
CA HIS A 120 10.94 5.17 2.68
C HIS A 120 10.70 6.58 2.14
N HIS A 121 9.60 6.79 1.40
CA HIS A 121 9.23 8.12 0.94
C HIS A 121 8.95 9.09 2.08
N LEU A 122 8.14 8.68 3.06
CA LEU A 122 7.79 9.50 4.22
C LEU A 122 9.02 9.90 5.05
N LEU A 123 10.00 9.00 5.19
CA LEU A 123 11.26 9.29 5.87
C LEU A 123 12.15 10.28 5.12
N ASN A 124 12.16 10.24 3.78
CA ASN A 124 12.88 11.24 2.99
C ASN A 124 12.22 12.62 3.15
N LEU A 125 10.89 12.69 3.10
CA LEU A 125 10.15 13.94 3.33
C LEU A 125 10.39 14.46 4.76
N ALA A 126 10.36 13.59 5.76
CA ALA A 126 10.62 13.97 7.14
C ALA A 126 12.05 14.48 7.34
N HIS A 127 13.04 13.85 6.70
CA HIS A 127 14.42 14.31 6.76
C HIS A 127 14.56 15.74 6.23
N GLU A 128 13.90 16.06 5.12
CA GLU A 128 13.88 17.40 4.54
C GLU A 128 13.12 18.40 5.43
N GLU A 129 11.90 18.07 5.86
CA GLU A 129 11.05 18.94 6.70
C GLU A 129 11.72 19.27 8.05
N LEU A 130 12.38 18.29 8.66
CA LEU A 130 13.05 18.47 9.95
C LEU A 130 14.43 19.10 9.81
N GLU A 131 14.97 19.20 8.59
CA GLU A 131 16.40 19.43 8.33
C GLU A 131 17.27 18.49 9.20
N ALA A 132 16.90 17.21 9.21
CA ALA A 132 17.43 16.25 10.19
C ALA A 132 18.94 16.03 10.05
N GLU A 133 19.61 15.84 11.17
CA GLU A 133 21.07 15.65 11.21
C GLU A 133 21.48 14.23 10.80
N CYS A 134 20.60 13.25 11.02
CA CYS A 134 20.81 11.87 10.64
C CYS A 134 20.30 11.57 9.22
N THR A 135 20.70 10.44 8.64
CA THR A 135 20.16 10.00 7.34
C THR A 135 18.66 9.65 7.47
N PRO A 136 17.88 9.69 6.38
CA PRO A 136 16.45 9.36 6.42
C PRO A 136 16.15 8.00 7.06
N GLY A 137 16.95 6.98 6.75
CA GLY A 137 16.79 5.63 7.31
C GLY A 137 17.14 5.50 8.80
N ALA A 138 17.79 6.50 9.39
CA ALA A 138 18.15 6.54 10.81
C ALA A 138 17.12 7.29 11.67
N LEU A 139 16.11 7.90 11.06
CA LEU A 139 15.00 8.50 11.78
C LEU A 139 14.21 7.43 12.54
N ALA A 140 13.91 7.70 13.81
CA ALA A 140 13.08 6.82 14.62
C ALA A 140 11.61 7.02 14.26
N VAL A 141 10.86 5.93 14.17
CA VAL A 141 9.41 5.97 13.95
C VAL A 141 8.70 5.19 15.06
N GLU A 142 7.72 5.82 15.70
CA GLU A 142 6.85 5.20 16.69
C GLU A 142 5.41 5.67 16.49
N ASP A 143 4.49 4.75 16.20
CA ASP A 143 3.08 5.05 15.86
C ASP A 143 2.89 6.15 14.79
N GLY A 144 3.81 6.21 13.82
CA GLY A 144 3.83 7.20 12.74
C GLY A 144 4.37 8.59 13.14
N LEU A 145 4.79 8.78 14.40
CA LEU A 145 5.61 9.92 14.83
C LEU A 145 7.06 9.66 14.41
N ILE A 146 7.64 10.61 13.67
CA ILE A 146 9.01 10.54 13.17
C ILE A 146 9.87 11.49 14.01
N THR A 147 10.97 10.98 14.55
CA THR A 147 11.90 11.73 15.39
C THR A 147 13.31 11.63 14.86
N ASP A 148 13.98 12.77 14.68
CA ASP A 148 15.44 12.83 14.59
C ASP A 148 15.99 12.77 16.03
N LEU A 149 16.61 11.64 16.39
CA LEU A 149 17.12 11.43 17.74
C LEU A 149 18.35 12.29 18.08
N LEU A 150 19.02 12.87 17.08
CA LEU A 150 20.17 13.75 17.29
C LEU A 150 19.73 15.16 17.69
N SER A 151 18.77 15.73 16.93
CA SER A 151 18.27 17.10 17.16
C SER A 151 17.04 17.17 18.07
N GLY A 152 16.32 16.05 18.24
CA GLY A 152 15.04 15.98 18.96
C GLY A 152 13.84 16.56 18.18
N ARG A 153 14.03 16.98 16.92
CA ARG A 153 12.95 17.50 16.08
C ARG A 153 12.00 16.37 15.65
N GLN A 154 10.72 16.71 15.51
CA GLN A 154 9.66 15.73 15.25
C GLN A 154 8.65 16.21 14.20
N THR A 155 8.15 15.26 13.43
CA THR A 155 6.98 15.40 12.55
C THR A 155 6.21 14.06 12.54
N SER A 156 5.18 13.92 11.73
CA SER A 156 4.43 12.66 11.63
C SER A 156 4.00 12.36 10.20
N TYR A 157 3.68 11.10 9.92
CA TYR A 157 3.05 10.71 8.65
C TYR A 157 1.82 11.56 8.32
N TRP A 158 1.02 11.86 9.33
CA TRP A 158 -0.25 12.58 9.19
C TRP A 158 -0.02 14.05 8.86
N THR A 159 0.97 14.67 9.51
CA THR A 159 1.39 16.04 9.23
C THR A 159 1.97 16.17 7.83
N LEU A 160 2.82 15.22 7.41
CA LEU A 160 3.49 15.26 6.12
C LEU A 160 2.56 14.93 4.94
N PHE A 161 1.64 13.99 5.13
CA PHE A 161 1.01 13.29 4.00
C PHE A 161 -0.50 13.02 4.19
N GLY A 162 -1.10 13.47 5.29
CA GLY A 162 -2.51 13.22 5.59
C GLY A 162 -3.45 13.67 4.46
N GLY A 163 -4.07 12.72 3.77
CA GLY A 163 -5.02 12.99 2.68
C GLY A 163 -4.38 13.33 1.32
N GLN A 164 -3.05 13.23 1.21
CA GLN A 164 -2.32 13.45 -0.05
C GLN A 164 -2.16 12.14 -0.85
N ARG A 165 -1.82 12.28 -2.13
CA ARG A 165 -1.47 11.17 -3.03
C ARG A 165 0.04 11.08 -3.18
N PHE A 166 0.56 9.85 -3.19
CA PHE A 166 1.97 9.56 -3.42
C PHE A 166 2.40 9.96 -4.84
N GLY A 167 1.53 9.77 -5.83
CA GLY A 167 1.77 10.17 -7.22
C GLY A 167 3.01 9.52 -7.83
N ARG A 168 3.41 8.34 -7.33
CA ARG A 168 4.67 7.70 -7.71
C ARG A 168 4.57 6.18 -7.76
N PRO A 169 5.39 5.52 -8.61
CA PRO A 169 5.40 4.08 -8.68
C PRO A 169 6.25 3.44 -7.58
N ILE A 170 5.86 2.23 -7.18
CA ILE A 170 6.66 1.23 -6.49
C ILE A 170 7.80 0.80 -7.43
N THR A 171 9.03 1.00 -6.96
CA THR A 171 10.24 0.73 -7.76
C THR A 171 10.75 -0.69 -7.54
N GLY A 172 10.57 -1.24 -6.34
CA GLY A 172 11.10 -2.55 -5.96
C GLY A 172 12.55 -2.49 -5.45
N THR A 173 13.09 -1.29 -5.29
CA THR A 173 14.47 -1.08 -4.85
C THR A 173 14.57 -0.91 -3.34
N VAL A 174 13.47 -0.53 -2.68
CA VAL A 174 13.41 -0.47 -1.22
C VAL A 174 13.23 -1.89 -0.69
N HIS A 175 14.09 -2.30 0.24
CA HIS A 175 13.97 -3.60 0.87
C HIS A 175 12.99 -3.53 2.04
N PRO A 176 11.93 -4.37 2.06
CA PRO A 176 11.11 -4.52 3.23
C PRO A 176 11.94 -4.94 4.44
N LYS A 177 11.50 -4.58 5.64
CA LYS A 177 12.12 -5.00 6.90
C LYS A 177 12.30 -6.52 6.92
N ARG A 178 13.35 -7.00 7.54
CA ARG A 178 13.54 -8.45 7.62
C ARG A 178 12.52 -9.07 8.58
N PHE A 179 12.15 -10.33 8.33
CA PHE A 179 11.14 -11.03 9.14
C PHE A 179 11.55 -11.24 10.60
N ASP A 180 12.86 -11.26 10.88
CA ASP A 180 13.47 -11.37 12.20
C ASP A 180 13.43 -10.06 13.01
N ALA A 181 12.98 -8.95 12.42
CA ALA A 181 12.73 -7.69 13.11
C ALA A 181 11.26 -7.50 13.53
N HIS A 182 10.40 -8.50 13.30
CA HIS A 182 8.97 -8.38 13.54
C HIS A 182 8.59 -8.51 15.00
N ASN A 183 7.99 -7.48 15.59
CA ASN A 183 7.42 -7.54 16.93
C ASN A 183 5.99 -8.12 16.95
N LEU A 184 5.28 -8.07 15.82
CA LEU A 184 3.86 -8.46 15.74
C LEU A 184 3.62 -9.85 15.13
N VAL A 185 4.54 -10.38 14.32
CA VAL A 185 4.37 -11.67 13.63
C VAL A 185 4.69 -12.81 14.60
N GLY A 186 3.66 -13.50 15.10
CA GLY A 186 3.80 -14.68 15.96
C GLY A 186 3.27 -14.51 17.38
N GLN A 187 2.86 -13.31 17.79
CA GLN A 187 2.03 -13.16 18.97
C GLN A 187 0.58 -13.42 18.56
N ALA A 188 -0.06 -14.38 19.23
CA ALA A 188 -1.48 -14.63 19.09
C ALA A 188 -2.22 -13.31 19.33
N ALA A 189 -2.61 -12.65 18.24
CA ALA A 189 -3.45 -11.47 18.28
C ALA A 189 -4.69 -11.88 19.08
N LYS A 190 -4.74 -11.37 20.31
CA LYS A 190 -5.81 -11.60 21.26
C LYS A 190 -7.10 -11.30 20.51
N ARG A 191 -7.91 -12.34 20.29
CA ARG A 191 -9.19 -12.29 19.57
C ARG A 191 -9.92 -10.99 19.89
N LEU A 192 -9.97 -10.08 18.91
CA LEU A 192 -11.03 -9.10 18.83
C LEU A 192 -12.23 -9.90 18.36
N ASP A 193 -13.15 -10.12 19.30
CA ASP A 193 -14.52 -10.63 19.21
C ASP A 193 -14.74 -11.79 20.18
N LEU A 194 -15.40 -11.44 21.31
CA LEU A 194 -16.24 -12.25 22.22
C LEU A 194 -15.69 -13.57 22.78
#